data_AF-A0A7J7DEI2-F1
#
_entry.id   AF-A0A7J7DEI2-F1
#
_cell.length_a   1.000
_cell.length_b   1.000
_cell.length_c   1.000
_cell.angle_alpha   90.00
_cell.angle_beta   90.00
_cell.angle_gamma   90.00
#
_symmetry.space_group_name_H-M   'P 1'
#
loop_
_entity.id
_entity.type
_entity.pdbx_description
1 polymer ?
#
loop_
_entity_poly.entity_id
_entity_poly.type
_entity_poly.pdbx_seq_one_letter_code
_entity_poly.pdbx_strand_id
1 'polypeptide(L)'
;MYCLDCKNGAFCFFCRSSRHMDHPVIQIRRSSYHDVVRVSEIQKVLDITGVQTYVINSARVLFLNERPQPRSNSTGSKLVSHVCEICGRGLLDPLRFCSLGCKLVGIKKNVGGASFMLSEKNVNEEGAAAEGRRRLLLGSKEEEEELREARQLQEEIRYSSTPPPTHTNSRRRKGIPQRAPFGS
;
A
#
# COMPACT_ATOMS: atom_id res chain seq x y z
N MET A 1 11.76 -2.11 -0.05
CA MET A 1 10.91 -0.92 -0.34
C MET A 1 11.08 -0.56 -1.80
N TYR A 2 10.17 0.22 -2.38
CA TYR A 2 10.22 0.63 -3.78
C TYR A 2 10.00 2.15 -3.91
N CYS A 3 10.81 2.80 -4.73
CA CYS A 3 10.84 4.25 -4.90
C CYS A 3 10.19 4.58 -6.24
N LEU A 4 9.16 5.42 -6.23
CA LEU A 4 8.40 5.73 -7.45
C LEU A 4 9.15 6.68 -8.38
N ASP A 5 10.02 7.54 -7.84
CA ASP A 5 10.82 8.48 -8.64
C ASP A 5 12.01 7.80 -9.32
N CYS A 6 12.82 7.07 -8.55
CA CYS A 6 14.02 6.43 -9.08
C CYS A 6 13.71 5.22 -9.96
N LYS A 7 12.69 4.43 -9.62
CA LYS A 7 12.36 3.17 -10.33
C LYS A 7 13.53 2.17 -10.43
N ASN A 8 14.59 2.34 -9.62
CA ASN A 8 15.79 1.50 -9.55
C ASN A 8 15.58 0.15 -8.81
N GLY A 9 14.38 -0.42 -8.86
CA GLY A 9 14.07 -1.68 -8.18
C GLY A 9 13.93 -1.58 -6.66
N ALA A 10 14.06 -2.71 -5.98
CA ALA A 10 13.86 -2.81 -4.54
C ALA A 10 15.12 -2.35 -3.76
N PHE A 11 14.90 -1.64 -2.66
CA PHE A 11 15.98 -1.14 -1.80
C PHE A 11 15.69 -1.37 -0.30
N CYS A 12 16.74 -1.25 0.52
CA CYS A 12 16.73 -1.52 1.96
C CYS A 12 16.42 -0.28 2.82
N PHE A 13 16.32 -0.43 4.14
CA PHE A 13 16.02 0.69 5.04
C PHE A 13 17.05 1.82 4.99
N PHE A 14 18.35 1.51 4.93
CA PHE A 14 19.42 2.50 4.88
C PHE A 14 19.45 3.31 3.57
N CYS A 15 19.08 2.67 2.45
CA CYS A 15 18.97 3.36 1.17
C CYS A 15 17.84 4.40 1.18
N ARG A 16 16.83 4.25 2.05
CA ARG A 16 15.78 5.27 2.22
C ARG A 16 16.38 6.60 2.67
N SER A 17 17.14 6.57 3.75
CA SER A 17 17.67 7.79 4.37
C SER A 17 18.84 8.41 3.60
N SER A 18 19.58 7.63 2.81
CA SER A 18 20.75 8.15 2.09
C SER A 18 20.44 8.65 0.68
N ARG A 19 19.48 8.03 -0.02
CA ARG A 19 19.24 8.26 -1.46
C ARG A 19 17.78 8.59 -1.80
N HIS A 20 16.86 8.47 -0.84
CA HIS A 20 15.42 8.60 -1.07
C HIS A 20 14.72 9.34 0.08
N MET A 21 15.36 10.37 0.65
CA MET A 21 14.78 11.14 1.77
C MET A 21 13.47 11.82 1.37
N ASP A 22 13.45 12.44 0.20
CA ASP A 22 12.32 13.24 -0.28
C ASP A 22 11.52 12.53 -1.39
N HIS A 23 11.77 11.24 -1.62
CA HIS A 23 11.09 10.50 -2.67
C HIS A 23 9.85 9.76 -2.13
N PRO A 24 8.78 9.65 -2.92
CA PRO A 24 7.64 8.80 -2.60
C PRO A 24 8.06 7.32 -2.65
N VAL A 25 8.00 6.70 -1.48
CA VAL A 25 8.39 5.30 -1.26
C VAL A 25 7.19 4.50 -0.80
N ILE A 26 7.00 3.32 -1.39
CA ILE A 26 6.00 2.34 -0.97
C ILE A 26 6.66 1.06 -0.46
N GLN A 27 6.02 0.42 0.51
CA GLN A 27 6.43 -0.88 1.03
C GLN A 27 5.50 -1.99 0.54
N ILE A 28 6.01 -2.81 -0.37
CA ILE A 28 5.37 -4.06 -0.80
C ILE A 28 5.53 -5.11 0.31
N ARG A 29 4.43 -5.78 0.66
CA ARG A 29 4.37 -6.80 1.70
C ARG A 29 3.79 -8.09 1.11
N ARG A 30 4.07 -9.23 1.74
CA ARG A 30 3.52 -10.53 1.34
C ARG A 30 2.44 -10.98 2.32
N SER A 31 1.24 -11.23 1.81
CA SER A 31 0.11 -11.77 2.59
C SER A 31 -0.46 -12.99 1.88
N SER A 32 -0.47 -14.14 2.55
CA SER A 32 -0.99 -15.41 2.01
C SER A 32 -0.51 -15.66 0.57
N TYR A 33 0.80 -15.53 0.35
CA TYR A 33 1.51 -15.69 -0.93
C TYR A 33 1.31 -14.60 -1.99
N HIS A 34 0.50 -13.58 -1.72
CA HIS A 34 0.24 -12.49 -2.65
C HIS A 34 0.91 -11.19 -2.20
N ASP A 35 1.31 -10.38 -3.19
CA ASP A 35 1.89 -9.07 -2.94
C ASP A 35 0.79 -8.04 -2.69
N VAL A 36 0.91 -7.35 -1.56
CA VAL A 36 -0.05 -6.37 -1.07
C VAL A 36 0.63 -5.06 -0.68
N VAL A 37 -0.12 -3.98 -0.78
CA VAL A 37 0.27 -2.63 -0.32
C VAL A 37 -0.78 -2.07 0.63
N ARG A 38 -0.36 -1.29 1.61
CA ARG A 38 -1.30 -0.60 2.52
C ARG A 38 -1.99 0.56 1.79
N VAL A 39 -3.28 0.72 2.04
CA VAL A 39 -4.07 1.83 1.47
C VAL A 39 -3.47 3.19 1.84
N SER A 40 -3.03 3.36 3.09
CA SER A 40 -2.42 4.60 3.58
C SER A 40 -1.13 5.02 2.87
N GLU A 41 -0.44 4.08 2.23
CA GLU A 41 0.80 4.37 1.48
C GLU A 41 0.48 4.70 0.03
N ILE A 42 -0.37 3.89 -0.63
CA ILE A 42 -0.63 4.00 -2.06
C ILE A 42 -1.62 5.12 -2.43
N GLN A 43 -2.55 5.46 -1.53
CA GLN A 43 -3.56 6.49 -1.76
C GLN A 43 -2.95 7.89 -1.95
N LYS A 44 -1.73 8.12 -1.44
CA LYS A 44 -1.02 9.40 -1.57
C LYS A 44 -0.51 9.68 -2.99
N VAL A 45 -0.42 8.64 -3.81
CA VAL A 45 0.30 8.67 -5.09
C VAL A 45 -0.54 8.14 -6.26
N LEU A 46 -1.61 7.40 -5.98
CA LEU A 46 -2.48 6.80 -6.99
C LEU A 46 -3.94 6.87 -6.57
N ASP A 47 -4.82 7.11 -7.54
CA ASP A 47 -6.25 6.93 -7.34
C ASP A 47 -6.61 5.44 -7.21
N ILE A 48 -7.16 5.07 -6.06
CA ILE A 48 -7.59 3.71 -5.73
C ILE A 48 -9.11 3.50 -5.83
N THR A 49 -9.86 4.49 -6.32
CA THR A 49 -11.31 4.35 -6.48
C THR A 49 -11.67 3.17 -7.38
N GLY A 50 -12.75 2.47 -7.03
CA GLY A 50 -13.25 1.30 -7.77
C GLY A 50 -12.45 0.00 -7.57
N VAL A 51 -11.37 0.00 -6.77
CA VAL A 51 -10.58 -1.20 -6.46
C VAL A 51 -10.96 -1.76 -5.10
N GLN A 52 -11.16 -3.07 -5.03
CA GLN A 52 -11.50 -3.76 -3.79
C GLN A 52 -10.37 -3.73 -2.76
N THR A 53 -10.65 -3.10 -1.62
CA THR A 53 -9.79 -3.13 -0.44
C THR A 53 -10.18 -4.27 0.50
N TYR A 54 -9.19 -4.84 1.19
CA TYR A 54 -9.39 -5.89 2.19
C TYR A 54 -8.85 -5.43 3.54
N VAL A 55 -9.43 -5.91 4.64
CA VAL A 55 -8.89 -5.73 5.99
C VAL A 55 -8.13 -7.00 6.36
N ILE A 56 -6.80 -6.89 6.50
CA ILE A 56 -5.93 -8.00 6.90
C ILE A 56 -5.09 -7.55 8.08
N ASN A 57 -5.12 -8.32 9.19
CA ASN A 57 -4.43 -7.97 10.44
C ASN A 57 -4.76 -6.52 10.89
N SER A 58 -6.05 -6.19 10.87
CA SER A 58 -6.57 -4.85 11.22
C SER A 58 -6.05 -3.69 10.34
N ALA A 59 -5.44 -3.97 9.19
CA ALA A 59 -4.97 -2.95 8.26
C ALA A 59 -5.70 -3.06 6.91
N ARG A 60 -6.06 -1.91 6.31
CA ARG A 60 -6.59 -1.86 4.94
C ARG A 60 -5.48 -2.06 3.92
N VAL A 61 -5.64 -3.06 3.06
CA VAL A 61 -4.66 -3.44 2.04
C VAL A 61 -5.31 -3.64 0.68
N LEU A 62 -4.50 -3.49 -0.36
CA LEU A 62 -4.84 -3.73 -1.76
C LEU A 62 -3.89 -4.78 -2.33
N PHE A 63 -4.41 -5.65 -3.18
CA PHE A 63 -3.61 -6.58 -3.96
C PHE A 63 -3.01 -5.88 -5.19
N LEU A 64 -1.72 -6.11 -5.43
CA LEU A 64 -1.03 -5.55 -6.60
C LEU A 64 -1.44 -6.28 -7.87
N ASN A 65 -1.39 -7.60 -7.85
CA ASN A 65 -1.67 -8.44 -9.02
C ASN A 65 -3.05 -9.09 -8.94
N GLU A 66 -3.54 -9.53 -10.11
CA GLU A 66 -4.77 -10.31 -10.16
C GLU A 66 -4.62 -11.62 -9.39
N ARG A 67 -5.75 -12.09 -8.86
CA ARG A 67 -5.85 -13.38 -8.20
C ARG A 67 -6.89 -14.19 -8.96
N PRO A 68 -6.47 -14.96 -9.99
CA PRO A 68 -7.37 -15.91 -10.64
C PRO A 68 -7.74 -16.95 -9.60
N GLN A 69 -9.00 -17.02 -9.20
CA GLN A 69 -9.49 -18.23 -8.54
C GLN A 69 -9.66 -19.29 -9.63
N PRO A 70 -9.22 -20.56 -9.41
CA PRO A 70 -9.56 -21.64 -10.31
C PRO A 70 -11.08 -21.64 -10.47
N ARG A 71 -11.54 -21.58 -11.73
CA ARG A 71 -12.95 -21.43 -12.08
C ARG A 71 -13.74 -22.54 -11.38
N SER A 72 -14.41 -22.22 -10.28
CA SER A 72 -15.62 -22.95 -9.96
C SER A 72 -16.63 -22.49 -10.99
N ASN A 73 -17.23 -23.41 -11.71
CA ASN A 73 -18.31 -23.16 -12.65
C ASN A 73 -19.52 -22.64 -11.86
N SER A 74 -19.50 -21.37 -11.44
CA SER A 74 -20.63 -20.72 -10.80
C SER A 74 -21.66 -20.30 -11.84
N THR A 75 -22.14 -21.28 -12.61
CA THR A 75 -23.46 -21.33 -13.25
C THR A 75 -24.57 -21.46 -12.20
N GLY A 76 -24.47 -20.75 -11.07
CA GLY A 76 -25.29 -21.03 -9.88
C GLY A 76 -25.47 -19.86 -8.93
N SER A 77 -25.23 -18.61 -9.34
CA SER A 77 -25.49 -17.46 -8.49
C SER A 77 -25.94 -16.26 -9.32
N LYS A 78 -27.23 -16.22 -9.65
CA LYS A 78 -27.94 -15.02 -10.17
C LYS A 78 -27.97 -13.84 -9.17
N LEU A 79 -27.00 -13.78 -8.24
CA LEU A 79 -27.00 -12.89 -7.07
C LEU A 79 -25.61 -12.30 -6.76
N VAL A 80 -24.63 -12.39 -7.66
CA VAL A 80 -23.36 -11.63 -7.53
C VAL A 80 -23.39 -10.52 -8.57
N SER A 81 -23.97 -9.38 -8.21
CA SER A 81 -24.20 -8.26 -9.13
C SER A 81 -22.91 -7.55 -9.57
N HIS A 82 -21.78 -7.80 -8.91
CA HIS A 82 -20.51 -7.12 -9.20
C HIS A 82 -19.38 -8.14 -9.37
N VAL A 83 -18.88 -8.22 -10.60
CA VAL A 83 -17.72 -9.02 -10.99
C VAL A 83 -16.62 -8.10 -11.50
N CYS A 84 -15.37 -8.51 -11.30
CA CYS A 84 -14.23 -7.79 -11.83
C CYS A 84 -14.28 -7.80 -13.36
N GLU A 85 -14.23 -6.62 -13.98
CA GLU A 85 -14.32 -6.44 -15.43
C GLU A 85 -13.17 -7.11 -16.20
N ILE A 86 -12.07 -7.47 -15.53
CA ILE A 86 -10.87 -8.05 -16.16
C ILE A 86 -10.76 -9.55 -15.95
N CYS A 87 -10.94 -10.03 -14.72
CA CYS A 87 -10.71 -11.45 -14.39
C CYS A 87 -11.98 -12.20 -13.99
N GLY A 88 -13.15 -11.54 -13.97
CA GLY A 88 -14.44 -12.17 -13.67
C GLY A 88 -14.62 -12.60 -12.22
N ARG A 89 -13.70 -12.25 -11.32
CA ARG A 89 -13.81 -12.55 -9.88
C ARG A 89 -14.95 -11.75 -9.25
N GLY A 90 -15.80 -12.40 -8.44
CA GLY A 90 -16.82 -11.69 -7.66
C GLY A 90 -16.24 -10.64 -6.72
N LEU A 91 -16.87 -9.47 -6.67
CA LEU A 91 -16.48 -8.30 -5.88
C LEU A 91 -17.56 -7.94 -4.85
N LEU A 92 -17.21 -7.05 -3.91
CA LEU A 92 -18.20 -6.35 -3.10
C LEU A 92 -18.77 -5.18 -3.91
N ASP A 93 -20.07 -4.93 -3.79
CA ASP A 93 -20.74 -3.75 -4.38
C ASP A 93 -20.24 -2.46 -3.69
N PRO A 94 -19.97 -1.33 -4.39
CA PRO A 94 -19.98 -1.04 -5.83
C PRO A 94 -18.59 -0.99 -6.48
N LEU A 95 -17.81 -2.07 -6.35
CA LEU A 95 -16.44 -2.12 -6.85
C LEU A 95 -16.36 -2.75 -8.25
N ARG A 96 -15.35 -2.33 -9.02
CA ARG A 96 -15.18 -2.73 -10.43
C ARG A 96 -13.94 -3.59 -10.68
N PHE A 97 -12.92 -3.46 -9.83
CA PHE A 97 -11.66 -4.20 -9.96
C PHE A 97 -11.28 -4.92 -8.67
N CYS A 98 -10.73 -6.14 -8.77
CA CYS A 98 -10.27 -6.91 -7.61
C CYS A 98 -8.85 -6.56 -7.14
N SER A 99 -8.06 -5.90 -7.98
CA SER A 99 -6.64 -5.59 -7.75
C SER A 99 -6.20 -4.36 -8.56
N LEU A 100 -5.06 -3.77 -8.19
CA LEU A 100 -4.46 -2.65 -8.93
C LEU A 100 -4.06 -3.07 -10.35
N GLY A 101 -3.58 -4.29 -10.54
CA GLY A 101 -3.28 -4.87 -11.84
C GLY A 101 -4.51 -4.96 -12.74
N CYS A 102 -5.65 -5.40 -12.20
CA CYS A 102 -6.90 -5.38 -12.97
C CYS A 102 -7.33 -3.95 -13.34
N LYS A 103 -7.21 -2.96 -12.43
CA LYS A 103 -7.50 -1.56 -12.78
C LYS A 103 -6.58 -1.07 -13.90
N LEU A 104 -5.29 -1.40 -13.86
CA LEU A 104 -4.33 -1.02 -14.90
C LEU A 104 -4.70 -1.61 -16.28
N VAL A 105 -5.08 -2.89 -16.33
CA VAL A 105 -5.55 -3.52 -17.56
C VAL A 105 -6.86 -2.89 -18.05
N GLY A 106 -7.77 -2.55 -17.13
CA GLY A 106 -9.01 -1.82 -17.45
C GLY A 106 -8.76 -0.47 -18.08
N ILE A 107 -7.81 0.31 -17.53
CA ILE A 107 -7.37 1.59 -18.10
C ILE A 107 -6.80 1.39 -19.50
N LYS A 108 -5.90 0.41 -19.69
CA LYS A 108 -5.31 0.13 -21.00
C LYS A 108 -6.35 -0.26 -22.06
N LYS A 109 -7.43 -0.91 -21.63
CA LYS A 109 -8.56 -1.31 -22.49
C LYS A 109 -9.66 -0.24 -22.58
N ASN A 110 -9.47 0.94 -21.99
CA ASN A 110 -10.46 2.03 -21.91
C ASN A 110 -11.82 1.58 -21.36
N VAL A 111 -11.84 0.64 -20.41
CA VAL A 111 -13.09 0.12 -19.85
C VAL A 111 -13.64 1.08 -18.80
N GLY A 112 -14.76 1.74 -19.14
CA GLY A 112 -15.59 2.55 -18.24
C GLY A 112 -14.87 3.69 -17.50
N GLY A 113 -13.93 4.38 -18.16
CA GLY A 113 -13.37 5.64 -17.63
C GLY A 113 -12.52 5.50 -16.36
N ALA A 114 -11.97 4.31 -16.08
CA ALA A 114 -11.00 4.14 -15.00
C ALA A 114 -9.75 4.99 -15.26
N SER A 115 -9.19 5.59 -14.21
CA SER A 115 -7.91 6.32 -14.26
C SER A 115 -7.17 6.16 -12.93
N PHE A 116 -5.84 6.30 -12.97
CA PHE A 116 -5.02 6.43 -11.75
C PHE A 116 -4.72 7.90 -11.41
N MET A 117 -5.13 8.83 -12.28
CA MET A 117 -4.93 10.26 -12.06
C MET A 117 -5.78 10.70 -10.86
N LEU A 118 -5.13 11.27 -9.86
CA LEU A 118 -5.81 12.00 -8.80
C LEU A 118 -6.38 13.27 -9.43
N SER A 119 -7.70 13.46 -9.40
CA SER A 119 -8.30 14.71 -9.85
C SER A 119 -7.94 15.82 -8.86
N GLU A 120 -7.07 16.73 -9.29
CA GLU A 120 -6.88 17.99 -8.59
C GLU A 120 -8.23 18.72 -8.64
N LYS A 121 -8.86 18.95 -7.48
CA LYS A 121 -10.04 19.80 -7.38
C LYS A 121 -9.63 21.19 -7.84
N ASN A 122 -9.94 21.52 -9.09
CA ASN A 122 -9.71 22.82 -9.68
C ASN A 122 -10.63 23.83 -9.00
N VAL A 123 -10.06 24.83 -8.34
CA VAL A 123 -10.73 26.10 -8.10
C VAL A 123 -10.56 26.90 -9.39
N ASN A 124 -11.69 27.29 -9.99
CA ASN A 124 -11.84 28.20 -11.14
C ASN A 124 -10.91 29.44 -10.97
N GLU A 125 -10.20 30.01 -11.96
CA GLU A 125 -10.65 30.58 -13.24
C GLU A 125 -9.50 30.72 -14.27
N GLU A 126 -9.90 31.14 -15.46
CA GLU A 126 -9.29 31.20 -16.80
C GLU A 126 -7.90 31.90 -16.98
N GLY A 127 -7.13 31.43 -17.97
CA GLY A 127 -6.18 32.30 -18.70
C GLY A 127 -4.83 31.70 -19.12
N ALA A 128 -4.77 31.21 -20.37
CA ALA A 128 -3.61 31.18 -21.28
C ALA A 128 -2.41 30.21 -21.04
N ALA A 129 -2.23 29.37 -22.07
CA ALA A 129 -0.99 28.95 -22.73
C ALA A 129 0.11 28.18 -21.94
N ALA A 130 0.29 26.94 -22.41
CA ALA A 130 1.42 26.03 -22.30
C ALA A 130 2.78 26.59 -21.83
N GLU A 131 3.36 26.01 -20.77
CA GLU A 131 4.69 25.37 -20.82
C GLU A 131 5.05 24.58 -19.54
N GLY A 132 5.70 23.44 -19.74
CA GLY A 132 6.73 22.82 -18.89
C GLY A 132 6.69 22.95 -17.36
N ARG A 133 6.41 21.81 -16.71
CA ARG A 133 7.20 21.18 -15.63
C ARG A 133 7.65 22.06 -14.43
N ARG A 134 7.24 21.61 -13.23
CA ARG A 134 7.76 21.89 -11.87
C ARG A 134 7.11 23.05 -11.11
N ARG A 135 6.18 22.71 -10.21
CA ARG A 135 6.15 23.20 -8.82
C ARG A 135 5.05 22.50 -8.02
N LEU A 136 5.46 21.52 -7.20
CA LEU A 136 4.75 21.21 -5.96
C LEU A 136 5.41 22.01 -4.83
N LEU A 137 4.64 22.24 -3.78
CA LEU A 137 4.97 22.90 -2.50
C LEU A 137 4.55 24.37 -2.41
N LEU A 138 3.26 24.59 -2.15
CA LEU A 138 2.83 25.64 -1.21
C LEU A 138 1.97 24.93 -0.14
N GLY A 139 2.62 24.52 0.96
CA GLY A 139 1.91 24.10 2.17
C GLY A 139 1.27 25.32 2.81
N SER A 140 0.03 25.15 3.27
CA SER A 140 -0.66 26.20 4.03
C SER A 140 0.04 26.39 5.38
N LYS A 141 0.09 27.63 5.88
CA LYS A 141 0.79 27.96 7.15
C LYS A 141 0.26 27.16 8.35
N GLU A 142 -0.99 26.70 8.26
CA GLU A 142 -1.67 25.93 9.30
C GLU A 142 -1.14 24.48 9.38
N GLU A 143 -0.83 23.84 8.24
CA GLU A 143 -0.29 22.47 8.21
C GLU A 143 1.16 22.41 8.74
N GLU A 144 1.94 23.48 8.56
CA GLU A 144 3.33 23.53 9.07
C GLU A 144 3.37 23.69 10.59
N GLU A 145 2.36 24.32 11.19
CA GLU A 145 2.22 24.49 12.63
C GLU A 145 1.78 23.18 13.31
N GLU A 146 0.80 22.48 12.75
CA GLU A 146 0.36 21.16 13.24
C GLU A 146 1.49 20.11 13.18
N LEU A 147 2.34 20.14 12.14
CA LEU A 147 3.50 19.26 12.02
C LEU A 147 4.58 19.55 13.07
N ARG A 148 4.71 20.80 13.53
CA ARG A 148 5.64 21.18 14.61
C ARG A 148 5.12 20.71 15.96
N GLU A 149 3.84 20.92 16.24
CA GLU A 149 3.21 20.45 17.49
C GLU A 149 3.22 18.92 17.60
N ALA A 150 2.91 18.21 16.51
CA ALA A 150 2.97 16.75 16.48
C ALA A 150 4.39 16.21 16.71
N ARG A 151 5.42 16.94 16.26
CA ARG A 151 6.83 16.57 16.45
C ARG A 151 7.28 16.81 17.89
N GLN A 152 6.84 17.90 18.51
CA GLN A 152 7.12 18.22 19.92
C GLN A 152 6.49 17.21 20.87
N LEU A 153 5.24 16.80 20.63
CA LEU A 153 4.58 15.75 21.42
C LEU A 153 5.27 14.39 21.29
N GLN A 154 5.82 14.08 20.11
CA GLN A 154 6.54 12.83 19.87
C GLN A 154 7.92 12.80 20.57
N GLU A 155 8.53 13.96 20.78
CA GLU A 155 9.82 14.10 21.47
C GLU A 155 9.65 14.01 23.00
N GLU A 156 8.61 14.63 23.56
CA GLU A 156 8.21 14.49 24.98
C GLU A 156 7.94 13.03 25.38
N ILE A 157 7.22 12.27 24.54
CA ILE A 157 6.94 10.84 24.78
C ILE A 157 8.24 9.99 24.76
N ARG A 158 9.22 10.39 23.95
CA ARG A 158 10.50 9.68 23.81
C ARG A 158 11.39 9.87 25.03
N TYR A 159 11.35 11.03 25.68
CA TYR A 159 12.17 11.32 26.86
C TYR A 159 11.62 10.72 28.16
N SER A 160 10.32 10.39 28.22
CA SER A 160 9.69 9.85 29.43
C SER A 160 9.71 8.31 29.55
N SER A 161 10.27 7.58 28.59
CA SER A 161 10.24 6.11 28.53
C SER A 161 11.64 5.48 28.45
N THR A 162 12.43 5.59 29.52
CA THR A 162 13.66 4.78 29.69
C THR A 162 13.54 3.95 30.97
N PRO A 163 13.21 2.64 30.90
CA PRO A 163 13.31 1.77 32.06
C PRO A 163 14.79 1.42 32.35
N PRO A 164 15.19 1.23 33.62
CA PRO A 164 16.57 0.95 33.98
C PRO A 164 17.00 -0.47 33.54
N PRO A 165 18.30 -0.72 33.31
CA PRO A 165 18.79 -2.01 32.84
C PRO A 165 18.85 -3.00 34.00
N THR A 166 18.05 -4.08 33.92
CA THR A 166 18.20 -5.24 34.79
C THR A 166 19.26 -6.18 34.22
N HIS A 167 20.42 -6.23 34.87
CA HIS A 167 21.40 -7.30 34.69
C HIS A 167 20.94 -8.57 35.45
N THR A 168 20.96 -9.74 34.79
CA THR A 168 21.80 -10.92 35.14
C THR A 168 21.28 -12.26 34.56
N ASN A 169 22.23 -12.98 33.96
CA ASN A 169 22.49 -14.43 33.98
C ASN A 169 21.65 -15.49 33.21
N SER A 170 22.30 -15.93 32.11
CA SER A 170 22.78 -17.31 31.84
C SER A 170 21.83 -18.39 31.26
N ARG A 171 22.17 -18.77 30.01
CA ARG A 171 22.20 -20.12 29.41
C ARG A 171 20.98 -21.06 29.57
N ARG A 172 20.42 -21.46 28.42
CA ARG A 172 20.54 -22.84 27.89
C ARG A 172 20.27 -22.88 26.37
N ARG A 173 21.25 -23.33 25.60
CA ARG A 173 21.10 -23.65 24.17
C ARG A 173 20.10 -24.79 24.00
N LYS A 174 19.19 -24.68 23.03
CA LYS A 174 18.40 -25.83 22.55
C LYS A 174 19.35 -26.97 22.18
N GLY A 175 19.11 -28.15 22.74
CA GLY A 175 19.85 -29.37 22.40
C GLY A 175 19.65 -29.79 20.94
N ILE A 176 20.53 -30.68 20.47
CA ILE A 176 20.53 -31.25 19.12
C ILE A 176 19.30 -32.15 18.96
N PRO A 177 18.48 -32.01 17.89
CA PRO A 177 17.30 -32.82 17.70
C PRO A 177 17.68 -34.27 17.31
N GLN A 178 17.11 -35.25 18.03
CA GLN A 178 17.21 -36.68 17.74
C GLN A 178 16.02 -37.13 16.88
N ARG A 179 16.24 -38.05 15.94
CA ARG A 179 15.18 -38.70 15.13
C ARG A 179 14.44 -39.75 15.96
N ALA A 180 13.13 -39.85 15.77
CA ALA A 180 12.32 -40.89 16.40
C ALA A 180 12.67 -42.29 15.84
N PRO A 181 12.62 -43.36 16.67
CA PRO A 181 12.89 -44.72 16.23
C PRO A 181 11.78 -45.23 15.31
N PHE A 182 12.15 -46.05 14.32
CA PHE A 182 11.21 -46.72 13.44
C PHE A 182 10.53 -47.87 14.20
N GLY A 183 9.20 -47.85 14.24
CA GLY A 183 8.39 -48.91 14.83
C GLY A 183 8.50 -50.21 14.01
N SER A 184 8.57 -51.33 14.72
CA SER A 184 8.49 -52.70 14.18
C SER A 184 7.05 -53.09 13.89
#